data_AF-A0A372Q7W5-F1
#
_entry.id   AF-A0A372Q7W5-F1
#
_cell.length_a   1.000
_cell.length_b   1.000
_cell.length_c   1.000
_cell.angle_alpha   90.00
_cell.angle_beta   90.00
_cell.angle_gamma   90.00
#
_symmetry.space_group_name_H-M   'P 1'
#
loop_
_entity.id
_entity.type
_entity.pdbx_description
1 polymer ?
#
loop_
_entity_poly.entity_id
_entity_poly.type
_entity_poly.pdbx_seq_one_letter_code
_entity_poly.pdbx_strand_id
1 'polypeptide(L)'
;MKILLKLLENNEDFLASFSNKDSGSKSLTYSNLKVVVGLDFGTTYSGFSYCLVANKQNICSNEIWPGKVSKLKINTILWYDVKHNDIVLWGASALARKPSR
;
A
#
# COMPACT_ATOMS: atom_id res chain seq x y z
N MET A 1 4.75 9.16 -9.37
CA MET A 1 5.64 8.59 -8.34
C MET A 1 5.15 8.99 -6.94
N LYS A 2 4.03 8.41 -6.45
CA LYS A 2 3.46 8.73 -5.12
C LYS A 2 3.34 7.52 -4.18
N ILE A 3 3.31 6.30 -4.73
CA ILE A 3 3.23 5.06 -3.95
C ILE A 3 4.47 4.85 -3.08
N LEU A 4 5.67 5.12 -3.62
CA LEU A 4 6.91 4.91 -2.89
C LEU A 4 7.04 5.85 -1.70
N LEU A 5 6.72 7.14 -1.89
CA LEU A 5 6.69 8.14 -0.80
C LEU A 5 5.68 7.75 0.28
N LYS A 6 4.49 7.30 -0.13
CA LYS A 6 3.46 6.88 0.81
C LYS A 6 3.81 5.59 1.55
N LEU A 7 4.59 4.69 0.96
CA LEU A 7 5.14 3.52 1.68
C LEU A 7 6.25 3.92 2.66
N LEU A 8 7.09 4.88 2.30
CA LEU A 8 8.12 5.43 3.18
C LEU A 8 7.55 6.15 4.39
N GLU A 9 6.56 7.02 4.19
CA GLU A 9 5.98 7.84 5.27
C GLU A 9 5.14 7.02 6.25
N ASN A 10 4.58 5.89 5.82
CA ASN A 10 3.62 5.13 6.62
C ASN A 10 4.17 3.81 7.17
N ASN A 11 5.47 3.52 7.00
CA ASN A 11 5.99 2.21 7.40
C ASN A 11 7.40 2.28 7.99
N GLU A 12 7.46 2.29 9.33
CA GLU A 12 8.71 2.25 10.10
C GLU A 12 9.53 0.99 9.81
N ASP A 13 8.90 -0.17 9.56
CA ASP A 13 9.62 -1.40 9.20
C ASP A 13 10.30 -1.29 7.83
N PHE A 14 9.67 -0.56 6.90
CA PHE A 14 10.24 -0.23 5.60
C PHE A 14 11.44 0.70 5.79
N LEU A 15 11.34 1.75 6.62
CA LEU A 15 12.46 2.62 6.98
C LEU A 15 13.60 1.83 7.67
N ALA A 16 13.28 0.98 8.63
CA ALA A 16 14.23 0.11 9.33
C ALA A 16 14.92 -0.89 8.39
N SER A 17 14.25 -1.33 7.33
CA SER A 17 14.85 -2.16 6.27
C SER A 17 15.91 -1.41 5.45
N PHE A 18 15.87 -0.07 5.42
CA PHE A 18 16.93 0.78 4.83
C PHE A 18 18.05 1.12 5.81
N SER A 19 17.76 1.19 7.11
CA SER A 19 18.77 1.44 8.15
C SER A 19 19.63 0.21 8.46
N ASN A 20 19.12 -1.00 8.21
CA ASN A 20 19.89 -2.23 8.37
C ASN A 20 20.79 -2.52 7.17
N LYS A 21 21.92 -1.81 7.06
CA LYS A 21 23.13 -2.39 6.45
C LYS A 21 24.42 -1.87 7.07
N ASP A 22 25.18 -2.84 7.58
CA ASP A 22 26.63 -2.97 7.67
C ASP A 22 27.50 -1.78 7.21
N SER A 23 28.54 -1.57 8.03
CA SER A 23 29.61 -0.58 8.00
C SER A 23 30.48 -0.51 6.72
N GLY A 24 29.98 -0.95 5.57
CA GLY A 24 30.64 -0.82 4.27
C GLY A 24 29.70 -0.59 3.07
N SER A 25 28.40 -0.39 3.26
CA SER A 25 27.44 -0.33 2.15
C SER A 25 27.13 1.10 1.68
N LYS A 26 27.27 1.33 0.36
CA LYS A 26 26.82 2.53 -0.34
C LYS A 26 25.41 2.91 0.14
N SER A 27 25.25 4.16 0.60
CA SER A 27 23.96 4.82 0.77
C SER A 27 23.04 4.42 -0.37
N LEU A 28 21.94 3.73 -0.05
CA LEU A 28 20.94 3.36 -1.03
C LEU A 28 20.25 4.66 -1.45
N THR A 29 20.80 5.31 -2.48
CA THR A 29 20.12 6.43 -3.12
C THR A 29 18.76 5.92 -3.56
N TYR A 30 17.70 6.69 -3.29
CA TYR A 30 16.29 6.35 -3.62
C TYR A 30 16.12 5.81 -5.05
N SER A 31 17.02 6.19 -5.97
CA SER A 31 17.10 5.72 -7.35
C SER A 31 17.35 4.22 -7.54
N ASN A 32 17.92 3.51 -6.56
CA ASN A 32 18.25 2.08 -6.66
C ASN A 32 17.30 1.17 -5.88
N LEU A 33 16.22 1.73 -5.32
CA LEU A 33 15.27 1.01 -4.52
C LEU A 33 14.34 0.19 -5.43
N LYS A 34 14.36 -1.14 -5.27
CA LYS A 34 13.47 -2.07 -5.98
C LYS A 34 12.56 -2.76 -4.96
N VAL A 35 11.26 -2.61 -5.12
CA VAL A 35 10.23 -3.27 -4.28
C VAL A 35 9.46 -4.25 -5.15
N VAL A 36 9.21 -5.44 -4.63
CA VAL A 36 8.22 -6.38 -5.16
C VAL A 36 6.92 -6.17 -4.39
N VAL A 37 5.80 -6.06 -5.08
CA VAL A 37 4.47 -5.89 -4.48
C VAL A 37 3.59 -7.05 -4.90
N GLY A 38 3.01 -7.75 -3.93
CA GLY A 38 1.95 -8.73 -4.14
C GLY A 38 0.60 -8.06 -3.97
N LEU A 39 -0.27 -8.15 -4.99
CA LEU A 39 -1.63 -7.60 -4.96
C LEU A 39 -2.64 -8.73 -4.86
N ASP A 40 -3.57 -8.62 -3.92
CA ASP A 40 -4.70 -9.54 -3.74
C ASP A 40 -6.00 -8.76 -3.96
N PHE A 41 -6.69 -9.02 -5.08
CA PHE A 41 -8.00 -8.45 -5.37
C PHE A 41 -9.08 -9.50 -5.17
N GLY A 42 -9.59 -9.61 -3.94
CA GLY A 42 -10.74 -10.44 -3.63
C GLY A 42 -12.06 -9.76 -4.01
N THR A 43 -13.14 -10.52 -4.01
CA THR A 43 -14.50 -9.99 -4.30
C THR A 43 -14.99 -9.03 -3.22
N THR A 44 -14.73 -9.34 -1.95
CA THR A 44 -15.18 -8.52 -0.81
C THR A 44 -14.07 -7.60 -0.30
N TYR A 45 -12.84 -8.09 -0.29
CA TYR A 45 -11.70 -7.42 0.31
C TYR A 45 -10.46 -7.53 -0.58
N SER A 46 -9.70 -6.45 -0.66
CA SER A 46 -8.41 -6.36 -1.33
C SER A 46 -7.31 -6.09 -0.32
N GLY A 47 -6.10 -6.55 -0.63
CA GLY A 47 -4.92 -6.36 0.19
C GLY A 47 -3.67 -6.24 -0.68
N PHE A 48 -2.57 -5.83 -0.06
CA PHE A 48 -1.27 -5.96 -0.67
C PHE A 48 -0.19 -6.27 0.36
N SER A 49 0.85 -6.94 -0.11
CA SER A 49 2.10 -7.15 0.61
C SER A 49 3.25 -6.64 -0.24
N TYR A 50 4.38 -6.37 0.38
CA TYR A 50 5.57 -5.91 -0.31
C TYR A 50 6.84 -6.45 0.33
N CYS A 51 7.91 -6.49 -0.46
CA CYS A 51 9.24 -6.91 -0.02
C CYS A 51 10.29 -6.10 -0.75
N LEU A 52 11.31 -5.66 -0.01
CA LEU A 52 12.46 -4.98 -0.60
C LEU A 52 13.38 -6.02 -1.25
N VAL A 53 13.73 -5.83 -2.53
CA VAL A 53 14.61 -6.80 -3.25
C VAL A 53 15.97 -6.94 -2.57
N ALA A 54 16.46 -5.88 -1.93
CA ALA A 54 17.71 -5.89 -1.18
C ALA A 54 17.65 -6.67 0.15
N ASN A 55 16.44 -6.92 0.68
CA ASN A 55 16.19 -7.65 1.92
C ASN A 55 15.05 -8.67 1.71
N LYS A 56 15.39 -9.80 1.07
CA LYS A 56 14.45 -10.81 0.60
C LYS A 56 13.69 -11.56 1.71
N GLN A 57 14.08 -11.41 2.97
CA GLN A 57 13.54 -12.15 4.10
C GLN A 57 12.40 -11.41 4.82
N ASN A 58 12.21 -10.12 4.53
CA ASN A 58 11.18 -9.30 5.15
C ASN A 58 10.04 -9.00 4.16
N ILE A 59 9.05 -9.91 4.12
CA ILE A 59 7.77 -9.66 3.47
C ILE A 59 6.85 -8.97 4.48
N CYS A 60 6.40 -7.77 4.16
CA CYS A 60 5.49 -6.98 4.99
C CYS A 60 4.10 -6.98 4.35
N SER A 61 3.06 -7.19 5.14
CA SER A 61 1.68 -6.95 4.70
C SER A 61 1.27 -5.53 5.05
N ASN A 62 0.55 -4.86 4.15
CA ASN A 62 0.08 -3.51 4.46
C ASN A 62 -1.06 -3.56 5.47
N GLU A 63 -0.84 -2.91 6.61
CA GLU A 63 -1.84 -2.84 7.66
C GLU A 63 -2.58 -1.50 7.75
N ILE A 64 -2.01 -0.48 7.11
CA ILE A 64 -2.50 0.89 7.21
C ILE A 64 -3.35 1.19 5.98
N TRP A 65 -4.65 1.31 6.19
CA TRP A 65 -5.64 1.58 5.17
C TRP A 65 -6.41 2.87 5.47
N PRO A 66 -6.75 3.67 4.44
CA PRO A 66 -7.59 4.85 4.63
C PRO A 66 -9.03 4.43 4.99
N GLY A 67 -9.48 4.84 6.17
CA GLY A 67 -10.78 4.48 6.74
C GLY A 67 -10.73 3.18 7.55
N LYS A 68 -11.40 3.16 8.70
CA LYS A 68 -11.38 2.03 9.66
C LYS A 68 -12.08 0.80 9.08
N VAL A 69 -11.31 -0.12 8.49
CA VAL A 69 -11.69 -1.52 8.28
C VAL A 69 -10.41 -2.36 8.42
N SER A 70 -10.53 -3.55 9.02
CA SER A 70 -9.57 -4.64 9.28
C SER A 70 -8.05 -4.35 9.14
N LYS A 71 -7.25 -4.93 10.05
CA LYS A 71 -5.79 -4.75 10.04
C LYS A 71 -5.08 -5.12 8.74
N LEU A 72 -5.62 -5.92 7.82
CA LEU A 72 -4.85 -6.44 6.68
C LEU A 72 -5.49 -6.19 5.32
N LYS A 73 -6.79 -5.85 5.28
CA LYS A 73 -7.53 -5.71 4.03
C LYS A 73 -8.53 -4.55 4.09
N ILE A 74 -8.77 -3.96 2.92
CA ILE A 74 -9.80 -2.94 2.69
C ILE A 74 -10.89 -3.49 1.76
N ASN A 75 -12.09 -2.92 1.78
CA ASN A 75 -13.16 -3.35 0.88
C ASN A 75 -12.78 -3.22 -0.60
N THR A 76 -13.10 -4.23 -1.40
CA THR A 76 -12.98 -4.16 -2.87
C THR A 76 -14.18 -3.42 -3.44
N ILE A 77 -14.23 -2.10 -3.22
CA ILE A 77 -15.31 -1.27 -3.71
C ILE A 77 -14.75 0.03 -4.27
N LEU A 78 -15.29 0.41 -5.43
CA LEU A 78 -14.99 1.66 -6.12
C LEU A 78 -16.28 2.47 -6.21
N TRP A 79 -16.14 3.77 -6.03
CA TRP A 79 -17.22 4.71 -6.30
C TRP A 79 -16.78 5.61 -7.45
N TYR A 80 -17.60 5.65 -8.50
CA TYR A 80 -17.34 6.48 -9.66
C TYR A 80 -18.07 7.82 -9.59
N ASP A 81 -17.59 8.80 -10.35
CA ASP A 81 -18.33 10.02 -10.62
C ASP A 81 -19.65 9.71 -11.37
N VAL A 82 -20.51 10.71 -11.53
CA VAL A 82 -21.84 10.52 -12.14
C VAL A 82 -21.72 10.02 -13.59
N LYS A 83 -20.66 10.39 -14.31
CA LYS A 83 -20.41 9.96 -15.69
C LYS A 83 -19.71 8.60 -15.80
N HIS A 84 -19.36 7.98 -14.66
CA HIS A 84 -18.63 6.71 -14.60
C HIS A 84 -17.25 6.72 -15.30
N ASN A 85 -16.64 7.90 -15.42
CA ASN A 85 -15.34 8.08 -16.05
C ASN A 85 -14.21 8.01 -15.03
N ASP A 86 -14.44 8.53 -13.83
CA ASP A 86 -13.39 8.70 -12.82
C ASP A 86 -13.77 8.01 -11.51
N ILE A 87 -12.81 7.31 -10.91
CA ILE A 87 -12.93 6.78 -9.55
C ILE A 87 -12.74 7.94 -8.58
N VAL A 88 -13.79 8.28 -7.82
CA VAL A 88 -13.76 9.36 -6.83
C VAL A 88 -13.52 8.87 -5.41
N LEU A 89 -13.94 7.65 -5.07
CA LEU A 89 -13.66 7.02 -3.77
C LEU A 89 -13.35 5.53 -3.98
N TRP A 90 -12.65 4.95 -3.01
CA TRP A 90 -12.40 3.50 -2.96
C TRP A 90 -12.39 3.01 -1.52
N GLY A 91 -12.55 1.71 -1.34
CA GLY A 91 -12.41 1.07 -0.04
C GLY A 91 -13.44 1.54 0.99
N ALA A 92 -13.00 1.72 2.23
CA ALA A 92 -13.87 2.10 3.35
C ALA A 92 -14.65 3.40 3.08
N SER A 93 -14.03 4.38 2.41
CA SER A 93 -14.69 5.64 2.06
C SER A 93 -15.80 5.46 1.02
N ALA A 94 -15.60 4.57 0.05
CA ALA A 94 -16.63 4.24 -0.93
C ALA A 94 -17.76 3.40 -0.31
N LEU A 95 -17.43 2.48 0.61
CA LEU A 95 -18.43 1.69 1.33
C LEU A 95 -19.34 2.55 2.22
N ALA A 96 -18.78 3.57 2.88
CA ALA A 96 -19.54 4.46 3.76
C ALA A 96 -20.56 5.33 3.00
N ARG A 97 -20.44 5.47 1.68
CA ARG A 97 -21.34 6.28 0.87
C ARG A 97 -22.61 5.50 0.56
N LYS A 98 -23.77 6.06 0.93
CA LYS A 98 -25.07 5.49 0.55
C LYS A 98 -25.33 5.69 -0.96
N PRO A 99 -25.78 4.66 -1.68
CA PRO A 99 -26.37 4.81 -3.01
C PRO A 99 -27.47 5.87 -2.99
N SER A 100 -27.43 6.83 -3.93
CA SER A 100 -28.62 7.61 -4.26
C SER A 100 -29.65 6.64 -4.83
N ARG A 101 -30.81 6.57 -4.18
CA ARG A 101 -31.90 5.66 -4.51
C ARG A 101 -32.75 6.23 -5.64
#